data_AF-A0A8H2QE84-F1
#
_entry.id   AF-A0A8H2QE84-F1
#
_cell.length_a   1.000
_cell.length_b   1.000
_cell.length_c   1.000
_cell.angle_alpha   90.00
_cell.angle_beta   90.00
_cell.angle_gamma   90.00
#
_symmetry.space_group_name_H-M   'P 1'
#
loop_
_entity.id
_entity.type
_entity.pdbx_description
1 polymer ?
#
loop_
_entity_poly.entity_id
_entity_poly.type
_entity_poly.pdbx_seq_one_letter_code
_entity_poly.pdbx_strand_id
1 'polypeptide(L)'
;MKPQSHLQFFKKLFILPILALFIVTSCQDEIVEVTLPNNQDTIGANSNLSNLLSSVSSLNGSLDDIIDNASCFAIALPVTIEINGSVFVVNSEDDYEIIINIFEEFSDDDDSLEIQFPITIILNDYTTLEITNQSELEVLVDECLNDEELDDAIECVDFQYPIVFSVYNSNFQVTETVTIQDDEALYNFIEDLDGGILASLNFPVTLILSDGSTIEVNNNVELEAVIEAVGDTCDDDDMNEDDDCAIETINGNIVECIWSVASYTGNDDLSVFTFEFNSDGSVLISDNGNYVDGNWEVSETNEGLVITFSNISASVIELMLGEWQIVECDDDDLELAQNQDTLILERDCSPETFGCFESFNEELIGCDDDNDGFAQFDLDAAYANCNPNGEFYITYHETLVDAEIGAYAITSPYTNMTNPTTLYVRVELVNNPYQFEIFELELILENCNPTTCSETDLTNYLQECDWNVVNFNGSDDLIIYDLEFQINNTLVITGNGETLTTTYTVTQDANGVYLEFDNVSGPNIQAITGIWHIIDCDTERLEMTMGDNTMVMERDCN
;
A
#
# COMPACT_ATOMS: atom_id res chain seq x y z
N MET A 1 11.23 117.12 28.32
CA MET A 1 12.13 116.09 28.91
C MET A 1 11.31 114.86 29.24
N LYS A 2 11.97 113.71 29.15
CA LYS A 2 11.53 112.30 29.16
C LYS A 2 10.46 111.88 30.20
N PRO A 3 9.89 110.66 30.03
CA PRO A 3 8.48 110.30 30.22
C PRO A 3 8.34 109.24 31.34
N GLN A 4 7.32 108.37 31.21
CA GLN A 4 6.98 107.13 31.96
C GLN A 4 5.69 107.30 32.79
N SER A 5 4.72 106.40 32.80
CA SER A 5 4.63 105.02 32.33
C SER A 5 3.14 104.64 32.17
N HIS A 6 2.66 104.45 30.94
CA HIS A 6 1.33 103.90 30.65
C HIS A 6 1.35 102.37 30.37
N LEU A 7 2.49 101.71 30.65
CA LEU A 7 2.80 100.39 30.10
C LEU A 7 2.45 99.19 30.99
N GLN A 8 1.83 99.37 32.16
CA GLN A 8 1.53 98.25 33.07
C GLN A 8 0.05 97.86 33.16
N PHE A 9 -0.89 98.69 32.71
CA PHE A 9 -2.32 98.35 32.81
C PHE A 9 -2.89 97.66 31.56
N PHE A 10 -2.31 97.89 30.38
CA PHE A 10 -2.80 97.32 29.12
C PHE A 10 -2.40 95.86 28.86
N LYS A 11 -1.40 95.31 29.58
CA LYS A 11 -1.01 93.91 29.41
C LYS A 11 -1.95 92.92 30.10
N LYS A 12 -2.63 93.30 31.20
CA LYS A 12 -3.56 92.38 31.88
C LYS A 12 -4.97 92.36 31.28
N LEU A 13 -5.39 93.43 30.58
CA LEU A 13 -6.72 93.51 30.00
C LEU A 13 -6.85 92.80 28.64
N PHE A 14 -5.73 92.52 27.96
CA PHE A 14 -5.71 91.77 26.70
C PHE A 14 -5.43 90.27 26.85
N ILE A 15 -4.93 89.82 28.01
CA ILE A 15 -4.64 88.38 28.23
C ILE A 15 -5.89 87.62 28.71
N LEU A 16 -6.80 88.27 29.45
CA LEU A 16 -8.04 87.63 29.88
C LEU A 16 -9.02 87.26 28.75
N PRO A 17 -9.27 88.11 27.73
CA PRO A 17 -10.16 87.71 26.63
C PRO A 17 -9.50 86.71 25.68
N ILE A 18 -8.16 86.70 25.56
CA ILE A 18 -7.44 85.71 24.75
C ILE A 18 -7.42 84.34 25.46
N LEU A 19 -7.20 84.31 26.78
CA LEU A 19 -7.27 83.06 27.56
C LEU A 19 -8.71 82.52 27.65
N ALA A 20 -9.72 83.39 27.71
CA ALA A 20 -11.12 82.99 27.64
C ALA A 20 -11.50 82.45 26.24
N LEU A 21 -10.90 82.97 25.17
CA LEU A 21 -11.13 82.49 23.80
C LEU A 21 -10.51 81.09 23.57
N PHE A 22 -9.45 80.73 24.30
CA PHE A 22 -8.86 79.38 24.26
C PHE A 22 -9.63 78.33 25.08
N ILE A 23 -10.53 78.74 25.99
CA ILE A 23 -11.33 77.80 26.80
C ILE A 23 -12.60 77.37 26.05
N VAL A 24 -13.07 78.15 25.07
CA VAL A 24 -14.27 77.83 24.27
C VAL A 24 -13.97 77.00 23.01
N THR A 25 -12.71 76.66 22.74
CA THR A 25 -12.31 75.78 21.62
C THR A 25 -11.92 74.37 22.06
N SER A 26 -12.17 74.01 23.34
CA SER A 26 -11.80 72.69 23.89
C SER A 26 -12.96 71.69 23.98
N CYS A 27 -14.14 72.04 23.48
CA CYS A 27 -15.15 71.04 23.11
C CYS A 27 -15.21 71.04 21.59
N GLN A 28 -14.18 70.48 20.93
CA GLN A 28 -14.51 69.78 19.72
C GLN A 28 -15.32 68.58 20.21
N ASP A 29 -16.59 68.49 19.82
CA ASP A 29 -17.16 67.17 19.64
C ASP A 29 -16.24 66.52 18.62
N GLU A 30 -15.32 65.71 19.10
CA GLU A 30 -14.64 64.74 18.27
C GLU A 30 -15.76 63.82 17.83
N ILE A 31 -16.41 64.21 16.73
CA ILE A 31 -17.10 63.27 15.88
C ILE A 31 -15.95 62.37 15.46
N VAL A 32 -15.73 61.31 16.23
CA VAL A 32 -15.20 60.07 15.69
C VAL A 32 -16.23 59.73 14.63
N GLU A 33 -15.99 60.26 13.44
CA GLU A 33 -16.59 59.70 12.24
C GLU A 33 -15.98 58.31 12.26
N VAL A 34 -16.68 57.38 12.92
CA VAL A 34 -16.52 55.97 12.66
C VAL A 34 -16.96 55.88 11.21
N THR A 35 -16.01 56.16 10.31
CA THR A 35 -16.04 55.53 9.02
C THR A 35 -16.11 54.06 9.42
N LEU A 36 -17.31 53.47 9.30
CA LEU A 36 -17.42 52.04 9.18
C LEU A 36 -16.28 51.67 8.24
N PRO A 37 -15.36 50.79 8.67
CA PRO A 37 -14.33 50.30 7.76
C PRO A 37 -15.04 49.97 6.46
N ASN A 38 -14.43 50.33 5.33
CA ASN A 38 -14.99 49.91 4.06
C ASN A 38 -15.25 48.41 4.17
N ASN A 39 -16.34 47.89 3.60
CA ASN A 39 -16.68 46.46 3.67
C ASN A 39 -15.54 45.55 3.12
N GLN A 40 -14.50 46.16 2.54
CA GLN A 40 -13.25 45.54 2.09
C GLN A 40 -12.21 45.30 3.20
N ASP A 41 -12.36 45.88 4.40
CA ASP A 41 -11.36 45.79 5.50
C ASP A 41 -11.88 45.02 6.73
N THR A 42 -13.18 44.70 6.77
CA THR A 42 -13.83 43.99 7.89
C THR A 42 -14.38 42.66 7.47
N ILE A 43 -14.14 41.66 8.32
CA ILE A 43 -14.74 40.33 8.25
C ILE A 43 -15.93 40.35 9.20
N GLY A 44 -17.11 40.14 8.63
CA GLY A 44 -18.37 40.07 9.37
C GLY A 44 -18.86 38.63 9.47
N ALA A 45 -19.71 38.36 10.44
CA ALA A 45 -20.42 37.10 10.57
C ALA A 45 -21.12 36.69 9.26
N ASN A 46 -20.95 35.45 8.81
CA ASN A 46 -21.61 34.88 7.61
C ASN A 46 -21.34 35.68 6.32
N SER A 47 -20.20 36.36 6.24
CA SER A 47 -19.67 36.91 4.99
C SER A 47 -19.06 35.79 4.13
N ASN A 48 -18.93 36.02 2.81
CA ASN A 48 -18.27 35.04 1.93
C ASN A 48 -16.87 34.67 2.46
N LEU A 49 -16.05 35.68 2.75
CA LEU A 49 -14.73 35.47 3.33
C LEU A 49 -14.76 34.79 4.71
N SER A 50 -15.75 35.02 5.58
CA SER A 50 -15.79 34.26 6.84
C SER A 50 -16.09 32.78 6.60
N ASN A 51 -16.97 32.45 5.65
CA ASN A 51 -17.25 31.06 5.34
C ASN A 51 -16.01 30.37 4.75
N LEU A 52 -15.32 31.03 3.80
CA LEU A 52 -14.05 30.54 3.26
C LEU A 52 -12.98 30.35 4.35
N LEU A 53 -12.91 31.27 5.32
CA LEU A 53 -11.99 31.13 6.45
C LEU A 53 -12.36 29.97 7.37
N SER A 54 -13.65 29.70 7.59
CA SER A 54 -14.10 28.50 8.31
C SER A 54 -13.70 27.25 7.52
N SER A 55 -14.02 27.17 6.22
CA SER A 55 -13.68 26.03 5.35
C SER A 55 -12.18 25.71 5.29
N VAL A 56 -11.33 26.72 5.12
CA VAL A 56 -9.86 26.55 5.11
C VAL A 56 -9.30 26.09 6.47
N SER A 57 -10.00 26.41 7.56
CA SER A 57 -9.55 26.04 8.92
C SER A 57 -10.34 24.87 9.52
N SER A 58 -11.21 24.24 8.75
CA SER A 58 -11.89 23.01 9.15
C SER A 58 -10.86 21.91 9.40
N LEU A 59 -11.17 20.97 10.31
CA LEU A 59 -10.32 19.81 10.50
C LEU A 59 -10.39 18.90 9.27
N ASN A 60 -9.22 18.62 8.67
CA ASN A 60 -9.06 17.59 7.64
C ASN A 60 -8.95 16.21 8.32
N GLY A 61 -9.87 15.29 8.00
CA GLY A 61 -9.90 13.92 8.53
C GLY A 61 -9.20 12.87 7.65
N SER A 62 -8.82 13.19 6.42
CA SER A 62 -8.21 12.23 5.47
C SER A 62 -6.91 11.58 5.94
N LEU A 63 -6.22 12.19 6.91
CA LEU A 63 -4.91 11.70 7.39
C LEU A 63 -4.99 10.30 8.02
N ASP A 64 -6.14 9.91 8.56
CA ASP A 64 -6.33 8.60 9.20
C ASP A 64 -7.30 7.67 8.47
N ASP A 65 -7.57 7.93 7.19
CA ASP A 65 -8.36 7.06 6.31
C ASP A 65 -7.89 5.61 6.32
N ILE A 66 -6.59 5.37 6.52
CA ILE A 66 -6.02 4.02 6.65
C ILE A 66 -6.61 3.22 7.84
N ILE A 67 -7.22 3.90 8.81
CA ILE A 67 -7.81 3.30 10.00
C ILE A 67 -9.33 3.16 9.86
N ASP A 68 -10.03 4.18 9.34
CA ASP A 68 -11.50 4.23 9.34
C ASP A 68 -12.17 4.43 7.97
N ASN A 69 -11.40 4.67 6.91
CA ASN A 69 -11.86 4.96 5.55
C ASN A 69 -12.85 6.14 5.46
N ALA A 70 -12.64 7.23 6.20
CA ALA A 70 -13.51 8.41 6.14
C ALA A 70 -12.76 9.74 6.26
N SER A 71 -12.81 10.56 5.21
CA SER A 71 -12.08 11.84 5.13
C SER A 71 -12.69 12.99 5.95
N CYS A 72 -14.00 12.94 6.23
CA CYS A 72 -14.73 14.06 6.82
C CYS A 72 -14.64 14.15 8.37
N PHE A 73 -13.95 13.22 9.03
CA PHE A 73 -13.66 13.28 10.47
C PHE A 73 -12.35 12.55 10.78
N ALA A 74 -11.72 12.85 11.91
CA ALA A 74 -10.48 12.20 12.33
C ALA A 74 -10.67 11.39 13.63
N ILE A 75 -9.95 10.29 13.80
CA ILE A 75 -9.87 9.57 15.08
C ILE A 75 -8.92 10.29 16.04
N ALA A 76 -9.45 10.61 17.22
CA ALA A 76 -8.64 11.19 18.29
C ALA A 76 -7.62 10.17 18.83
N LEU A 77 -6.33 10.48 18.64
CA LEU A 77 -5.23 9.68 19.17
C LEU A 77 -5.06 9.86 20.72
N PRO A 78 -4.68 8.79 21.45
CA PRO A 78 -4.31 7.48 20.95
C PRO A 78 -5.50 6.55 20.67
N VAL A 79 -5.41 5.76 19.61
CA VAL A 79 -6.36 4.68 19.27
C VAL A 79 -5.68 3.31 19.38
N THR A 80 -6.45 2.29 19.74
CA THR A 80 -5.97 0.89 19.78
C THR A 80 -6.59 0.12 18.63
N ILE A 81 -5.75 -0.50 17.81
CA ILE A 81 -6.14 -1.30 16.64
C ILE A 81 -5.56 -2.71 16.74
N GLU A 82 -6.10 -3.63 15.96
CA GLU A 82 -5.63 -4.99 15.82
C GLU A 82 -5.38 -5.27 14.33
N ILE A 83 -4.13 -5.56 13.97
CA ILE A 83 -3.73 -5.89 12.60
C ILE A 83 -3.29 -7.36 12.59
N ASN A 84 -3.93 -8.20 11.78
CA ASN A 84 -3.63 -9.63 11.65
C ASN A 84 -3.56 -10.38 13.00
N GLY A 85 -4.42 -9.99 13.95
CA GLY A 85 -4.48 -10.58 15.30
C GLY A 85 -3.48 -10.02 16.32
N SER A 86 -2.66 -9.04 15.94
CA SER A 86 -1.70 -8.36 16.81
C SER A 86 -2.20 -6.97 17.20
N VAL A 87 -2.14 -6.64 18.50
CA VAL A 87 -2.66 -5.37 19.03
C VAL A 87 -1.60 -4.28 19.00
N PHE A 88 -1.96 -3.13 18.42
CA PHE A 88 -1.13 -1.93 18.30
C PHE A 88 -1.84 -0.73 18.92
N VAL A 89 -1.05 0.25 19.41
CA VAL A 89 -1.57 1.52 19.92
C VAL A 89 -0.92 2.63 19.11
N VAL A 90 -1.74 3.35 18.36
CA VAL A 90 -1.35 4.50 17.56
C VAL A 90 -1.41 5.72 18.47
N ASN A 91 -0.29 6.39 18.73
CA ASN A 91 -0.19 7.52 19.67
C ASN A 91 -0.01 8.87 18.99
N SER A 92 0.43 8.86 17.73
CA SER A 92 0.66 10.03 16.90
C SER A 92 0.59 9.63 15.42
N GLU A 93 0.42 10.61 14.54
CA GLU A 93 0.44 10.43 13.08
C GLU A 93 1.72 9.72 12.58
N ASP A 94 2.87 9.92 13.23
CA ASP A 94 4.12 9.19 12.94
C ASP A 94 3.95 7.65 13.02
N ASP A 95 2.96 7.15 13.78
CA ASP A 95 2.69 5.72 13.91
C ASP A 95 1.92 5.15 12.70
N TYR A 96 1.37 5.98 11.80
CA TYR A 96 0.68 5.51 10.58
C TYR A 96 1.63 4.80 9.61
N GLU A 97 2.89 5.21 9.55
CA GLU A 97 3.91 4.49 8.76
C GLU A 97 4.04 3.02 9.20
N ILE A 98 3.78 2.70 10.48
CA ILE A 98 3.84 1.31 10.96
C ILE A 98 2.72 0.49 10.33
N ILE A 99 1.52 1.07 10.17
CA ILE A 99 0.37 0.41 9.56
C ILE A 99 0.67 0.13 8.08
N ILE A 100 1.12 1.16 7.36
CA ILE A 100 1.51 1.05 5.92
C ILE A 100 2.57 -0.04 5.74
N ASN A 101 3.64 -0.02 6.55
CA ASN A 101 4.71 -1.01 6.41
C ASN A 101 4.25 -2.45 6.68
N ILE A 102 3.21 -2.66 7.49
CA ILE A 102 2.64 -4.00 7.70
C ILE A 102 1.88 -4.42 6.44
N PHE A 103 1.05 -3.53 5.90
CA PHE A 103 0.23 -3.80 4.70
C PHE A 103 1.06 -3.95 3.42
N GLU A 104 2.28 -3.39 3.40
CA GLU A 104 3.22 -3.52 2.29
C GLU A 104 4.29 -4.60 2.51
N GLU A 105 4.29 -5.30 3.67
CA GLU A 105 5.35 -6.27 3.99
C GLU A 105 5.29 -7.48 3.05
N PHE A 106 4.08 -7.90 2.69
CA PHE A 106 3.80 -8.97 1.74
C PHE A 106 2.68 -8.48 0.81
N SER A 107 2.71 -8.88 -0.46
CA SER A 107 1.71 -8.45 -1.46
C SER A 107 0.64 -9.52 -1.71
N ASP A 108 0.75 -10.65 -0.99
CA ASP A 108 -0.02 -11.87 -1.14
C ASP A 108 -0.72 -12.31 0.15
N ASP A 109 -0.66 -11.50 1.21
CA ASP A 109 -1.48 -11.64 2.41
C ASP A 109 -2.75 -10.78 2.37
N ASP A 110 -3.72 -11.21 3.16
CA ASP A 110 -4.99 -10.51 3.37
C ASP A 110 -4.89 -9.79 4.70
N ASP A 111 -4.49 -8.51 4.64
CA ASP A 111 -4.39 -7.67 5.83
C ASP A 111 -5.77 -7.28 6.34
N SER A 112 -5.99 -7.52 7.64
CA SER A 112 -7.21 -7.14 8.32
C SER A 112 -6.90 -6.19 9.46
N LEU A 113 -7.56 -5.02 9.47
CA LEU A 113 -7.51 -4.03 10.54
C LEU A 113 -8.85 -3.99 11.28
N GLU A 114 -8.81 -4.16 12.60
CA GLU A 114 -9.97 -4.01 13.48
C GLU A 114 -9.70 -2.94 14.55
N ILE A 115 -10.67 -2.04 14.78
CA ILE A 115 -10.58 -1.00 15.80
C ILE A 115 -11.10 -1.51 17.15
N GLN A 116 -10.37 -1.23 18.24
CA GLN A 116 -10.84 -1.53 19.60
C GLN A 116 -11.64 -0.37 20.19
N PHE A 117 -12.95 -0.55 20.24
CA PHE A 117 -13.90 0.41 20.82
C PHE A 117 -13.90 0.42 22.36
N PRO A 118 -14.27 1.55 23.01
CA PRO A 118 -14.72 2.80 22.38
C PRO A 118 -13.58 3.67 21.88
N ILE A 119 -13.84 4.42 20.81
CA ILE A 119 -12.95 5.46 20.27
C ILE A 119 -13.60 6.84 20.39
N THR A 120 -12.83 7.89 20.20
CA THR A 120 -13.34 9.25 20.06
C THR A 120 -12.97 9.74 18.68
N ILE A 121 -13.92 10.30 17.94
CA ILE A 121 -13.67 10.99 16.67
C ILE A 121 -13.78 12.50 16.90
N ILE A 122 -13.16 13.27 16.02
CA ILE A 122 -13.17 14.73 15.97
C ILE A 122 -13.75 15.09 14.59
N LEU A 123 -14.87 15.81 14.59
CA LEU A 123 -15.54 16.25 13.36
C LEU A 123 -14.84 17.48 12.78
N ASN A 124 -15.18 17.84 11.54
CA ASN A 124 -14.70 19.03 10.84
C ASN A 124 -14.81 20.33 11.67
N ASP A 125 -15.84 20.44 12.52
CA ASP A 125 -16.12 21.55 13.41
C ASP A 125 -15.37 21.50 14.76
N TYR A 126 -14.39 20.60 14.88
CA TYR A 126 -13.60 20.30 16.09
C TYR A 126 -14.42 19.76 17.27
N THR A 127 -15.70 19.48 17.09
CA THR A 127 -16.48 18.79 18.13
C THR A 127 -16.11 17.32 18.16
N THR A 128 -16.16 16.74 19.36
CA THR A 128 -15.77 15.33 19.57
C THR A 128 -16.99 14.45 19.80
N LEU A 129 -17.01 13.27 19.20
CA LEU A 129 -18.04 12.24 19.39
C LEU A 129 -17.42 10.93 19.89
N GLU A 130 -18.05 10.28 20.88
CA GLU A 130 -17.61 8.96 21.37
C GLU A 130 -18.33 7.86 20.58
N ILE A 131 -17.57 6.99 19.92
CA ILE A 131 -18.07 5.86 19.15
C ILE A 131 -17.86 4.58 19.94
N THR A 132 -18.93 3.82 20.13
CA THR A 132 -18.93 2.71 21.09
C THR A 132 -18.77 1.33 20.45
N ASN A 133 -18.92 1.22 19.13
CA ASN A 133 -18.84 -0.02 18.38
C ASN A 133 -18.71 0.22 16.86
N GLN A 134 -18.29 -0.81 16.12
CA GLN A 134 -18.08 -0.77 14.67
C GLN A 134 -19.31 -0.31 13.89
N SER A 135 -20.51 -0.80 14.21
CA SER A 135 -21.72 -0.41 13.48
C SER A 135 -22.14 1.03 13.68
N GLU A 136 -21.67 1.69 14.75
CA GLU A 136 -21.85 3.14 14.94
C GLU A 136 -20.86 3.94 14.09
N LEU A 137 -19.65 3.41 13.90
CA LEU A 137 -18.65 3.98 13.00
C LEU A 137 -19.07 3.84 11.53
N GLU A 138 -19.47 2.64 11.10
CA GLU A 138 -19.92 2.36 9.71
C GLU A 138 -21.03 3.29 9.25
N VAL A 139 -21.98 3.65 10.14
CA VAL A 139 -23.04 4.61 9.81
C VAL A 139 -22.48 6.00 9.53
N LEU A 140 -21.46 6.43 10.28
CA LEU A 140 -20.83 7.73 10.06
C LEU A 140 -19.95 7.73 8.81
N VAL A 141 -19.24 6.63 8.54
CA VAL A 141 -18.47 6.43 7.29
C VAL A 141 -19.43 6.47 6.09
N ASP A 142 -20.55 5.75 6.15
CA ASP A 142 -21.56 5.79 5.08
C ASP A 142 -22.14 7.21 4.89
N GLU A 143 -22.35 7.97 5.97
CA GLU A 143 -22.78 9.37 5.88
C GLU A 143 -21.70 10.24 5.24
N CYS A 144 -20.43 10.04 5.62
CA CYS A 144 -19.27 10.71 5.07
C CYS A 144 -19.16 10.57 3.54
N LEU A 145 -19.29 9.33 3.04
CA LEU A 145 -19.10 9.00 1.62
C LEU A 145 -20.27 9.42 0.72
N ASN A 146 -21.44 9.70 1.28
CA ASN A 146 -22.67 9.94 0.50
C ASN A 146 -23.25 11.35 0.67
N ASP A 147 -22.72 12.15 1.57
CA ASP A 147 -23.21 13.50 1.87
C ASP A 147 -22.14 14.52 1.52
N GLU A 148 -22.20 15.00 0.28
CA GLU A 148 -21.37 16.11 -0.26
C GLU A 148 -21.47 17.38 0.62
N GLU A 149 -22.46 17.52 1.51
CA GLU A 149 -22.57 18.66 2.44
C GLU A 149 -21.76 18.47 3.75
N LEU A 150 -21.08 17.34 3.96
CA LEU A 150 -20.28 17.09 5.16
C LEU A 150 -18.81 17.48 5.01
N ASP A 151 -18.31 17.59 3.78
CA ASP A 151 -16.92 17.96 3.47
C ASP A 151 -16.81 19.36 2.85
N ASP A 152 -17.16 20.38 3.63
CA ASP A 152 -16.96 21.79 3.25
C ASP A 152 -15.51 22.27 3.50
N ALA A 153 -14.55 21.36 3.69
CA ALA A 153 -13.17 21.69 4.04
C ALA A 153 -12.33 21.99 2.79
N ILE A 154 -11.59 23.10 2.81
CA ILE A 154 -10.67 23.44 1.72
C ILE A 154 -9.27 22.96 2.11
N GLU A 155 -8.82 21.83 1.58
CA GLU A 155 -7.61 21.15 2.04
C GLU A 155 -6.31 21.64 1.39
N CYS A 156 -6.40 22.22 0.19
CA CYS A 156 -5.24 22.56 -0.62
C CYS A 156 -4.52 23.86 -0.24
N VAL A 157 -5.06 24.60 0.73
CA VAL A 157 -4.47 25.85 1.18
C VAL A 157 -4.60 25.96 2.69
N ASP A 158 -3.53 26.35 3.34
CA ASP A 158 -3.46 26.55 4.79
C ASP A 158 -2.84 27.92 5.11
N PHE A 159 -3.11 28.46 6.29
CA PHE A 159 -2.48 29.66 6.81
C PHE A 159 -1.10 29.35 7.40
N GLN A 160 -0.11 30.17 7.02
CA GLN A 160 1.12 30.22 7.79
C GLN A 160 0.89 30.95 9.12
N TYR A 161 0.62 30.19 10.18
CA TYR A 161 0.46 30.71 11.53
C TYR A 161 1.77 31.26 12.14
N PRO A 162 1.69 32.21 13.10
CA PRO A 162 0.47 32.81 13.65
C PRO A 162 -0.06 34.00 12.82
N ILE A 163 -1.39 34.15 12.76
CA ILE A 163 -2.08 35.30 12.16
C ILE A 163 -2.73 36.17 13.24
N VAL A 164 -3.00 37.44 12.94
CA VAL A 164 -3.47 38.42 13.94
C VAL A 164 -4.72 39.14 13.45
N PHE A 165 -5.77 39.16 14.26
CA PHE A 165 -6.97 39.96 14.03
C PHE A 165 -7.03 41.16 14.96
N SER A 166 -7.45 42.30 14.43
CA SER A 166 -7.90 43.46 15.18
C SER A 166 -9.43 43.39 15.33
N VAL A 167 -9.91 43.22 16.55
CA VAL A 167 -11.33 43.00 16.85
C VAL A 167 -11.93 44.22 17.53
N TYR A 168 -13.10 44.66 17.08
CA TYR A 168 -13.90 45.70 17.71
C TYR A 168 -15.27 45.15 18.13
N ASN A 169 -15.52 45.13 19.44
CA ASN A 169 -16.81 44.76 19.98
C ASN A 169 -17.71 46.00 20.14
N SER A 170 -18.75 46.11 19.32
CA SER A 170 -19.66 47.26 19.30
C SER A 170 -20.55 47.37 20.55
N ASN A 171 -20.80 46.26 21.25
CA ASN A 171 -21.58 46.23 22.49
C ASN A 171 -20.80 46.83 23.67
N PHE A 172 -19.49 46.54 23.74
CA PHE A 172 -18.62 47.01 24.83
C PHE A 172 -17.73 48.20 24.44
N GLN A 173 -17.68 48.56 23.16
CA GLN A 173 -16.81 49.60 22.59
C GLN A 173 -15.33 49.38 22.91
N VAL A 174 -14.90 48.12 22.85
CA VAL A 174 -13.52 47.69 23.14
C VAL A 174 -12.85 47.22 21.85
N THR A 175 -11.59 47.62 21.67
CA THR A 175 -10.70 47.11 20.62
C THR A 175 -9.64 46.22 21.26
N GLU A 176 -9.45 45.03 20.69
CA GLU A 176 -8.46 44.04 21.13
C GLU A 176 -7.75 43.44 19.91
N THR A 177 -6.55 42.89 20.11
CA THR A 177 -5.85 42.09 19.11
C THR A 177 -5.87 40.64 19.52
N VAL A 178 -6.40 39.78 18.67
CA VAL A 178 -6.41 38.32 18.86
C VAL A 178 -5.32 37.72 17.98
N THR A 179 -4.51 36.83 18.53
CA THR A 179 -3.49 36.09 17.78
C THR A 179 -3.92 34.64 17.69
N ILE A 180 -4.07 34.15 16.47
CA ILE A 180 -4.46 32.79 16.14
C ILE A 180 -3.17 31.99 15.87
N GLN A 181 -3.11 30.76 16.40
CA GLN A 181 -1.89 29.94 16.37
C GLN A 181 -2.00 28.70 15.49
N ASP A 182 -3.22 28.28 15.18
CA ASP A 182 -3.60 27.03 14.54
C ASP A 182 -5.02 27.15 13.98
N ASP A 183 -5.45 26.16 13.20
CA ASP A 183 -6.75 26.10 12.54
C ASP A 183 -7.90 26.00 13.53
N GLU A 184 -7.79 25.18 14.57
CA GLU A 184 -8.82 25.09 15.63
C GLU A 184 -9.12 26.47 16.22
N ALA A 185 -8.08 27.27 16.52
CA ALA A 185 -8.27 28.62 17.03
C ALA A 185 -8.87 29.57 15.98
N LEU A 186 -8.55 29.40 14.69
CA LEU A 186 -9.12 30.20 13.60
C LEU A 186 -10.60 29.89 13.42
N TYR A 187 -10.94 28.61 13.23
CA TYR A 187 -12.29 28.11 13.03
C TYR A 187 -13.22 28.59 14.15
N ASN A 188 -12.85 28.30 15.39
CA ASN A 188 -13.62 28.73 16.56
C ASN A 188 -13.76 30.26 16.65
N PHE A 189 -12.71 31.02 16.26
CA PHE A 189 -12.77 32.47 16.26
C PHE A 189 -13.75 33.02 15.22
N ILE A 190 -13.81 32.41 14.03
CA ILE A 190 -14.73 32.80 12.96
C ILE A 190 -16.18 32.44 13.31
N GLU A 191 -16.43 31.23 13.83
CA GLU A 191 -17.76 30.79 14.26
C GLU A 191 -18.32 31.63 15.43
N ASP A 192 -17.44 32.12 16.31
CA ASP A 192 -17.81 33.03 17.40
C ASP A 192 -18.08 34.49 16.96
N LEU A 193 -17.92 34.82 15.67
CA LEU A 193 -18.27 36.15 15.15
C LEU A 193 -19.78 36.36 15.19
N ASP A 194 -20.31 36.85 16.30
CA ASP A 194 -21.69 37.35 16.39
C ASP A 194 -21.82 38.77 15.79
N GLY A 195 -23.03 39.18 15.39
CA GLY A 195 -23.36 40.45 14.73
C GLY A 195 -23.05 41.75 15.51
N GLY A 196 -22.38 41.65 16.66
CA GLY A 196 -21.82 42.77 17.42
C GLY A 196 -20.29 42.90 17.33
N ILE A 197 -19.60 41.94 16.73
CA ILE A 197 -18.14 41.88 16.60
C ILE A 197 -17.75 42.25 15.16
N LEU A 198 -16.78 43.15 15.01
CA LEU A 198 -16.14 43.44 13.73
C LEU A 198 -14.69 43.01 13.83
N ALA A 199 -14.30 42.01 13.04
CA ALA A 199 -12.92 41.55 12.95
C ALA A 199 -12.24 42.15 11.71
N SER A 200 -10.94 42.38 11.80
CA SER A 200 -10.11 42.84 10.68
C SER A 200 -8.79 42.10 10.73
N LEU A 201 -8.46 41.36 9.67
CA LEU A 201 -7.23 40.59 9.59
C LEU A 201 -6.05 41.55 9.33
N ASN A 202 -4.96 41.37 10.09
CA ASN A 202 -3.78 42.20 9.96
C ASN A 202 -2.87 41.63 8.86
N PHE A 203 -2.88 42.28 7.69
CA PHE A 203 -2.02 41.93 6.56
C PHE A 203 -0.58 42.47 6.68
N PRO A 204 0.39 41.88 5.96
CA PRO A 204 0.24 40.73 5.05
C PRO A 204 0.04 39.40 5.81
N VAL A 205 -0.61 38.45 5.13
CA VAL A 205 -0.78 37.06 5.60
C VAL A 205 -0.22 36.14 4.52
N THR A 206 0.40 35.05 4.94
CA THR A 206 0.99 34.06 4.04
C THR A 206 0.14 32.80 4.08
N LEU A 207 -0.20 32.31 2.90
CA LEU A 207 -0.85 31.02 2.66
C LEU A 207 0.22 30.02 2.22
N ILE A 208 0.03 28.77 2.59
CA ILE A 208 0.82 27.60 2.19
C ILE A 208 -0.10 26.76 1.31
N LEU A 209 0.34 26.41 0.10
CA LEU A 209 -0.41 25.52 -0.79
C LEU A 209 -0.03 24.05 -0.54
N SER A 210 -0.83 23.11 -1.04
CA SER A 210 -0.58 21.67 -0.98
C SER A 210 0.81 21.24 -1.51
N ASP A 211 1.33 21.94 -2.53
CA ASP A 211 2.68 21.71 -3.09
C ASP A 211 3.83 22.26 -2.21
N GLY A 212 3.50 22.88 -1.06
CA GLY A 212 4.42 23.52 -0.13
C GLY A 212 4.91 24.90 -0.58
N SER A 213 4.43 25.43 -1.71
CA SER A 213 4.68 26.80 -2.11
C SER A 213 3.90 27.79 -1.25
N THR A 214 4.26 29.08 -1.31
CA THR A 214 3.64 30.11 -0.45
C THR A 214 3.16 31.30 -1.25
N ILE A 215 2.00 31.83 -0.87
CA ILE A 215 1.40 33.03 -1.45
C ILE A 215 1.23 34.07 -0.34
N GLU A 216 1.77 35.28 -0.54
CA GLU A 216 1.55 36.41 0.38
C GLU A 216 0.40 37.27 -0.14
N VAL A 217 -0.65 37.41 0.66
CA VAL A 217 -1.81 38.26 0.37
C VAL A 217 -1.81 39.50 1.27
N ASN A 218 -2.32 40.62 0.75
CA ASN A 218 -2.16 41.94 1.38
C ASN A 218 -3.48 42.60 1.79
N ASN A 219 -4.62 42.00 1.47
CA ASN A 219 -5.96 42.49 1.80
C ASN A 219 -7.00 41.39 1.64
N ASN A 220 -8.21 41.61 2.16
CA ASN A 220 -9.31 40.63 2.11
C ASN A 220 -9.70 40.22 0.68
N VAL A 221 -9.65 41.13 -0.29
CA VAL A 221 -10.04 40.82 -1.68
C VAL A 221 -9.03 39.89 -2.34
N GLU A 222 -7.74 40.10 -2.06
CA GLU A 222 -6.67 39.21 -2.54
C GLU A 222 -6.73 37.85 -1.84
N LEU A 223 -7.01 37.83 -0.54
CA LEU A 223 -7.18 36.60 0.22
C LEU A 223 -8.37 35.76 -0.30
N GLU A 224 -9.55 36.38 -0.42
CA GLU A 224 -10.75 35.75 -0.97
C GLU A 224 -10.51 35.19 -2.37
N ALA A 225 -9.94 35.99 -3.27
CA ALA A 225 -9.66 35.56 -4.63
C ALA A 225 -8.60 34.45 -4.74
N VAL A 226 -7.66 34.37 -3.79
CA VAL A 226 -6.68 33.27 -3.76
C VAL A 226 -7.33 32.01 -3.21
N ILE A 227 -8.08 32.09 -2.11
CA ILE A 227 -8.75 30.91 -1.55
C ILE A 227 -9.76 30.35 -2.56
N GLU A 228 -10.62 31.18 -3.18
CA GLU A 228 -11.57 30.71 -4.20
C GLU A 228 -10.85 30.04 -5.39
N ALA A 229 -9.75 30.64 -5.86
CA ALA A 229 -9.03 30.09 -7.02
C ALA A 229 -8.26 28.80 -6.74
N VAL A 230 -7.94 28.51 -5.46
CA VAL A 230 -7.28 27.25 -5.07
C VAL A 230 -8.33 26.24 -4.60
N GLY A 231 -9.41 26.68 -3.93
CA GLY A 231 -10.58 25.86 -3.59
C GLY A 231 -11.19 25.19 -4.81
N ASP A 232 -11.41 25.94 -5.89
CA ASP A 232 -11.86 25.39 -7.19
C ASP A 232 -10.89 24.35 -7.81
N THR A 233 -9.68 24.18 -7.27
CA THR A 233 -8.67 23.20 -7.72
C THR A 233 -8.42 22.11 -6.69
N CYS A 234 -9.24 22.05 -5.64
CA CYS A 234 -9.05 21.08 -4.56
C CYS A 234 -10.30 20.60 -3.86
N ASP A 235 -11.44 21.25 -4.06
CA ASP A 235 -12.76 20.62 -3.98
C ASP A 235 -12.90 19.63 -5.15
N ASP A 236 -11.85 18.85 -5.41
CA ASP A 236 -11.65 18.03 -6.59
C ASP A 236 -12.45 16.70 -6.49
N ASP A 237 -13.55 16.72 -5.75
CA ASP A 237 -14.81 16.06 -6.16
C ASP A 237 -15.42 16.74 -7.41
N ASP A 238 -14.93 17.95 -7.71
CA ASP A 238 -15.08 18.76 -8.92
C ASP A 238 -13.72 18.82 -9.65
N MET A 239 -12.89 17.75 -9.54
CA MET A 239 -12.03 17.35 -10.65
C MET A 239 -13.00 17.35 -11.80
N ASN A 240 -12.79 18.23 -12.77
CA ASN A 240 -13.56 18.17 -14.00
C ASN A 240 -13.75 16.68 -14.32
N GLU A 241 -14.96 16.28 -14.68
CA GLU A 241 -15.23 15.12 -15.54
C GLU A 241 -14.42 15.18 -16.87
N ASP A 242 -13.30 15.91 -16.94
CA ASP A 242 -12.36 16.07 -18.03
C ASP A 242 -10.92 15.59 -17.70
N ASP A 243 -10.54 15.23 -16.45
CA ASP A 243 -9.18 14.68 -16.19
C ASP A 243 -9.09 13.14 -16.26
N ASP A 244 -10.19 12.41 -16.00
CA ASP A 244 -10.33 11.00 -16.42
C ASP A 244 -10.32 10.88 -17.95
N CYS A 245 -10.76 11.94 -18.62
CA CYS A 245 -10.84 12.05 -20.07
C CYS A 245 -9.62 12.70 -20.72
N ALA A 246 -8.56 13.06 -19.99
CA ALA A 246 -7.39 13.62 -20.65
C ALA A 246 -6.87 12.63 -21.71
N ILE A 247 -6.44 13.13 -22.88
CA ILE A 247 -5.97 12.25 -23.98
C ILE A 247 -4.87 11.29 -23.50
N GLU A 248 -4.01 11.74 -22.58
CA GLU A 248 -2.97 10.89 -21.99
C GLU A 248 -3.55 9.80 -21.08
N THR A 249 -4.55 10.14 -20.24
CA THR A 249 -5.30 9.21 -19.39
C THR A 249 -6.06 8.17 -20.21
N ILE A 250 -6.88 8.58 -21.19
CA ILE A 250 -7.60 7.66 -22.07
C ILE A 250 -6.64 6.74 -22.81
N ASN A 251 -5.53 7.27 -23.35
CA ASN A 251 -4.56 6.43 -24.06
C ASN A 251 -3.83 5.45 -23.12
N GLY A 252 -3.73 5.76 -21.83
CA GLY A 252 -3.26 4.86 -20.79
C GLY A 252 -4.29 3.78 -20.50
N ASN A 253 -5.48 4.17 -20.03
CA ASN A 253 -6.52 3.27 -19.53
C ASN A 253 -7.05 2.33 -20.63
N ILE A 254 -7.28 2.84 -21.84
CA ILE A 254 -7.94 2.06 -22.90
C ILE A 254 -7.10 0.86 -23.38
N VAL A 255 -5.77 0.90 -23.18
CA VAL A 255 -4.85 -0.17 -23.59
C VAL A 255 -4.52 -1.17 -22.49
N GLU A 256 -5.03 -0.98 -21.26
CA GLU A 256 -4.72 -1.85 -20.12
C GLU A 256 -5.44 -3.20 -20.21
N CYS A 257 -6.70 -3.19 -20.65
CA CYS A 257 -7.59 -4.34 -20.61
C CYS A 257 -8.41 -4.50 -21.90
N ILE A 258 -9.15 -5.62 -22.00
CA ILE A 258 -10.11 -5.84 -23.08
C ILE A 258 -11.41 -5.09 -22.73
N TRP A 259 -12.09 -4.55 -23.74
CA TRP A 259 -13.36 -3.86 -23.58
C TRP A 259 -14.49 -4.65 -24.22
N SER A 260 -15.59 -4.83 -23.50
CA SER A 260 -16.78 -5.54 -23.99
C SER A 260 -17.94 -4.57 -24.21
N VAL A 261 -18.85 -4.89 -25.14
CA VAL A 261 -20.02 -4.02 -25.37
C VAL A 261 -21.08 -4.26 -24.29
N ALA A 262 -21.15 -3.38 -23.31
CA ALA A 262 -22.21 -3.40 -22.30
C ALA A 262 -23.56 -3.01 -22.90
N SER A 263 -23.61 -1.95 -23.71
CA SER A 263 -24.84 -1.55 -24.37
C SER A 263 -24.63 -0.83 -25.71
N TYR A 264 -25.61 -0.95 -26.60
CA TYR A 264 -25.66 -0.19 -27.84
C TYR A 264 -27.11 0.18 -28.18
N THR A 265 -27.38 1.47 -28.43
CA THR A 265 -28.74 1.96 -28.67
C THR A 265 -29.18 1.90 -30.14
N GLY A 266 -28.27 1.54 -31.05
CA GLY A 266 -28.56 1.34 -32.46
C GLY A 266 -29.41 0.10 -32.76
N ASN A 267 -29.64 -0.18 -34.04
CA ASN A 267 -30.53 -1.27 -34.47
C ASN A 267 -29.84 -2.65 -34.61
N ASP A 268 -28.53 -2.69 -34.44
CA ASP A 268 -27.70 -3.87 -34.60
C ASP A 268 -27.32 -4.46 -33.23
N ASP A 269 -27.08 -5.77 -33.18
CA ASP A 269 -26.66 -6.44 -31.95
C ASP A 269 -25.12 -6.42 -31.88
N LEU A 270 -24.59 -5.55 -31.03
CA LEU A 270 -23.15 -5.42 -30.81
C LEU A 270 -22.66 -6.13 -29.55
N SER A 271 -23.53 -6.77 -28.77
CA SER A 271 -23.20 -7.39 -27.48
C SER A 271 -22.19 -8.55 -27.56
N VAL A 272 -21.90 -9.03 -28.77
CA VAL A 272 -20.96 -10.13 -29.03
C VAL A 272 -19.53 -9.66 -29.33
N PHE A 273 -19.32 -8.34 -29.46
CA PHE A 273 -18.02 -7.78 -29.80
C PHE A 273 -17.18 -7.46 -28.56
N THR A 274 -15.88 -7.66 -28.70
CA THR A 274 -14.85 -7.21 -27.76
C THR A 274 -13.75 -6.46 -28.50
N PHE A 275 -13.08 -5.53 -27.80
CA PHE A 275 -12.07 -4.63 -28.34
C PHE A 275 -10.80 -4.73 -27.50
N GLU A 276 -9.67 -4.93 -28.16
CA GLU A 276 -8.35 -4.93 -27.54
C GLU A 276 -7.53 -3.82 -28.21
N PHE A 277 -7.31 -2.72 -27.47
CA PHE A 277 -6.59 -1.56 -27.96
C PHE A 277 -5.11 -1.68 -27.62
N ASN A 278 -4.24 -1.39 -28.59
CA ASN A 278 -2.80 -1.46 -28.43
C ASN A 278 -2.19 -0.06 -28.46
N SER A 279 -1.11 0.14 -27.69
CA SER A 279 -0.37 1.40 -27.59
C SER A 279 0.24 1.90 -28.91
N ASP A 280 0.29 1.07 -29.95
CA ASP A 280 0.75 1.44 -31.30
C ASP A 280 -0.37 2.01 -32.20
N GLY A 281 -1.59 2.15 -31.67
CA GLY A 281 -2.77 2.65 -32.36
C GLY A 281 -3.50 1.58 -33.18
N SER A 282 -3.18 0.29 -32.98
CA SER A 282 -3.95 -0.83 -33.53
C SER A 282 -5.03 -1.30 -32.55
N VAL A 283 -6.17 -1.76 -33.08
CA VAL A 283 -7.25 -2.36 -32.29
C VAL A 283 -7.62 -3.71 -32.90
N LEU A 284 -7.74 -4.73 -32.07
CA LEU A 284 -8.23 -6.05 -32.44
C LEU A 284 -9.68 -6.18 -31.99
N ILE A 285 -10.58 -6.46 -32.94
CA ILE A 285 -12.01 -6.62 -32.68
C ILE A 285 -12.38 -8.09 -32.84
N SER A 286 -13.00 -8.70 -31.83
CA SER A 286 -13.40 -10.11 -31.84
C SER A 286 -14.92 -10.27 -31.77
N ASP A 287 -15.49 -11.13 -32.62
CA ASP A 287 -16.88 -11.66 -32.52
C ASP A 287 -16.84 -13.18 -32.47
N ASN A 288 -17.12 -13.74 -31.29
CA ASN A 288 -17.23 -15.19 -31.05
C ASN A 288 -16.07 -16.00 -31.69
N GLY A 289 -14.84 -15.48 -31.60
CA GLY A 289 -13.62 -16.11 -32.12
C GLY A 289 -13.25 -15.80 -33.57
N ASN A 290 -13.94 -14.85 -34.23
CA ASN A 290 -13.46 -14.25 -35.47
C ASN A 290 -12.81 -12.90 -35.17
N TYR A 291 -11.62 -12.68 -35.71
CA TYR A 291 -10.81 -11.50 -35.43
C TYR A 291 -10.74 -10.57 -36.63
N VAL A 292 -10.80 -9.26 -36.37
CA VAL A 292 -10.66 -8.21 -37.37
C VAL A 292 -9.73 -7.13 -36.83
N ASP A 293 -8.68 -6.83 -37.60
CA ASP A 293 -7.78 -5.73 -37.30
C ASP A 293 -8.40 -4.38 -37.71
N GLY A 294 -8.10 -3.36 -36.90
CA GLY A 294 -8.41 -1.97 -37.14
C GLY A 294 -7.35 -1.04 -36.57
N ASN A 295 -7.62 0.25 -36.70
CA ASN A 295 -6.83 1.33 -36.11
C ASN A 295 -7.74 2.20 -35.26
N TRP A 296 -7.19 2.75 -34.18
CA TRP A 296 -7.87 3.71 -33.31
C TRP A 296 -6.96 4.93 -33.06
N GLU A 297 -7.56 6.08 -32.80
CA GLU A 297 -6.86 7.32 -32.44
C GLU A 297 -7.81 8.23 -31.64
N VAL A 298 -7.37 8.69 -30.47
CA VAL A 298 -8.09 9.70 -29.68
C VAL A 298 -7.58 11.09 -30.08
N SER A 299 -8.50 12.03 -30.29
CA SER A 299 -8.15 13.41 -30.67
C SER A 299 -9.16 14.42 -30.12
N GLU A 300 -8.73 15.67 -29.98
CA GLU A 300 -9.59 16.77 -29.54
C GLU A 300 -10.19 17.51 -30.74
N THR A 301 -11.49 17.79 -30.68
CA THR A 301 -12.22 18.61 -31.68
C THR A 301 -12.84 19.84 -31.02
N ASN A 302 -13.44 20.73 -31.81
CA ASN A 302 -14.18 21.88 -31.25
C ASN A 302 -15.46 21.47 -30.51
N GLU A 303 -15.87 20.20 -30.60
CA GLU A 303 -17.10 19.65 -30.02
C GLU A 303 -16.81 18.67 -28.86
N GLY A 304 -15.54 18.53 -28.45
CA GLY A 304 -15.08 17.62 -27.41
C GLY A 304 -14.07 16.59 -27.92
N LEU A 305 -13.77 15.61 -27.07
CA LEU A 305 -12.90 14.49 -27.40
C LEU A 305 -13.61 13.49 -28.32
N VAL A 306 -12.85 12.92 -29.25
CA VAL A 306 -13.34 11.88 -30.16
C VAL A 306 -12.35 10.74 -30.28
N ILE A 307 -12.88 9.51 -30.33
CA ILE A 307 -12.14 8.32 -30.74
C ILE A 307 -12.48 7.99 -32.21
N THR A 308 -11.45 7.76 -33.02
CA THR A 308 -11.60 7.49 -34.46
C THR A 308 -11.22 6.06 -34.78
N PHE A 309 -12.19 5.26 -35.23
CA PHE A 309 -11.93 3.92 -35.74
C PHE A 309 -11.70 3.93 -37.26
N SER A 310 -10.62 3.32 -37.72
CA SER A 310 -10.26 3.28 -39.14
C SER A 310 -9.67 1.92 -39.57
N ASN A 311 -9.54 1.71 -40.89
CA ASN A 311 -8.97 0.50 -41.51
C ASN A 311 -9.61 -0.86 -41.13
N ILE A 312 -10.81 -0.87 -40.59
CA ILE A 312 -11.50 -2.11 -40.22
C ILE A 312 -11.94 -2.87 -41.48
N SER A 313 -11.55 -4.15 -41.60
CA SER A 313 -11.60 -4.89 -42.86
C SER A 313 -12.79 -5.86 -43.05
N ALA A 314 -13.85 -5.77 -42.23
CA ALA A 314 -15.00 -6.69 -42.24
C ALA A 314 -16.38 -6.02 -42.43
N SER A 315 -17.28 -6.70 -43.14
CA SER A 315 -18.61 -6.18 -43.56
C SER A 315 -19.64 -5.99 -42.43
N VAL A 316 -19.35 -6.41 -41.21
CA VAL A 316 -20.24 -6.26 -40.04
C VAL A 316 -19.83 -5.05 -39.18
N ILE A 317 -18.63 -4.49 -39.41
CA ILE A 317 -18.01 -3.46 -38.56
C ILE A 317 -17.92 -2.09 -39.28
N GLU A 318 -18.53 -1.95 -40.46
CA GLU A 318 -18.64 -0.63 -41.13
C GLU A 318 -19.39 0.40 -40.28
N LEU A 319 -20.21 -0.05 -39.34
CA LEU A 319 -20.98 0.80 -38.42
C LEU A 319 -20.11 1.49 -37.37
N MET A 320 -18.93 0.93 -37.06
CA MET A 320 -18.02 1.51 -36.07
C MET A 320 -17.02 2.48 -36.68
N LEU A 321 -16.89 2.52 -38.02
CA LEU A 321 -15.95 3.39 -38.70
C LEU A 321 -16.28 4.86 -38.49
N GLY A 322 -15.23 5.67 -38.32
CA GLY A 322 -15.32 7.12 -38.19
C GLY A 322 -15.15 7.59 -36.76
N GLU A 323 -15.56 8.84 -36.55
CA GLU A 323 -15.40 9.56 -35.29
C GLU A 323 -16.58 9.27 -34.37
N TRP A 324 -16.29 8.89 -33.13
CA TRP A 324 -17.25 8.76 -32.03
C TRP A 324 -16.87 9.78 -30.96
N GLN A 325 -17.84 10.57 -30.52
CA GLN A 325 -17.66 11.49 -29.41
C GLN A 325 -17.52 10.68 -28.11
N ILE A 326 -16.49 10.97 -27.32
CA ILE A 326 -16.35 10.42 -25.97
C ILE A 326 -17.26 11.26 -25.07
N VAL A 327 -18.22 10.62 -24.44
CA VAL A 327 -19.24 11.25 -23.58
C VAL A 327 -18.88 11.06 -22.11
N GLU A 328 -18.35 9.89 -21.76
CA GLU A 328 -17.93 9.46 -20.41
C GLU A 328 -16.76 8.49 -20.62
N CYS A 329 -15.80 8.46 -19.70
CA CYS A 329 -14.50 7.80 -19.88
C CYS A 329 -13.90 7.32 -18.56
N ASP A 330 -14.77 6.92 -17.64
CA ASP A 330 -14.42 6.33 -16.37
C ASP A 330 -13.45 5.17 -16.58
N ASP A 331 -12.69 4.86 -15.52
CA ASP A 331 -11.74 3.76 -15.55
C ASP A 331 -12.38 2.46 -16.04
N ASP A 332 -13.62 2.16 -15.62
CA ASP A 332 -14.32 0.92 -15.95
C ASP A 332 -15.31 1.02 -17.12
N ASP A 333 -15.70 2.22 -17.56
CA ASP A 333 -16.75 2.42 -18.55
C ASP A 333 -16.41 3.54 -19.54
N LEU A 334 -16.58 3.29 -20.84
CA LEU A 334 -16.36 4.25 -21.91
C LEU A 334 -17.64 4.43 -22.72
N GLU A 335 -18.30 5.59 -22.55
CA GLU A 335 -19.50 5.96 -23.33
C GLU A 335 -19.10 6.72 -24.60
N LEU A 336 -19.48 6.15 -25.75
CA LEU A 336 -19.22 6.68 -27.08
C LEU A 336 -20.53 7.04 -27.80
N ALA A 337 -20.62 8.24 -28.35
CA ALA A 337 -21.76 8.68 -29.13
C ALA A 337 -21.41 8.95 -30.58
N GLN A 338 -22.24 8.43 -31.50
CA GLN A 338 -22.17 8.77 -32.92
C GLN A 338 -23.57 8.98 -33.49
N ASN A 339 -23.83 10.18 -34.04
CA ASN A 339 -25.13 10.59 -34.56
C ASN A 339 -26.27 10.56 -33.52
N GLN A 340 -27.01 9.45 -33.44
CA GLN A 340 -28.11 9.22 -32.49
C GLN A 340 -27.92 7.92 -31.72
N ASP A 341 -26.83 7.19 -32.01
CA ASP A 341 -26.51 5.91 -31.42
C ASP A 341 -25.44 6.14 -30.34
N THR A 342 -25.59 5.43 -29.23
CA THR A 342 -24.70 5.42 -28.06
C THR A 342 -24.19 4.00 -27.89
N LEU A 343 -22.90 3.85 -27.69
CA LEU A 343 -22.17 2.62 -27.43
C LEU A 343 -21.48 2.76 -26.08
N ILE A 344 -21.80 1.88 -25.13
CA ILE A 344 -21.12 1.82 -23.84
C ILE A 344 -20.23 0.58 -23.88
N LEU A 345 -18.93 0.81 -23.65
CA LEU A 345 -17.94 -0.24 -23.49
C LEU A 345 -17.62 -0.37 -22.00
N GLU A 346 -17.67 -1.59 -21.48
CA GLU A 346 -17.30 -1.90 -20.10
C GLU A 346 -15.96 -2.62 -20.11
N ARG A 347 -15.05 -2.16 -19.26
CA ARG A 347 -13.70 -2.68 -19.11
C ARG A 347 -13.78 -4.07 -18.49
N ASP A 348 -13.18 -5.04 -19.17
CA ASP A 348 -13.01 -6.40 -18.69
C ASP A 348 -11.52 -6.62 -18.39
N CYS A 349 -11.13 -6.21 -17.19
CA CYS A 349 -9.82 -6.49 -16.63
C CYS A 349 -9.75 -7.86 -15.95
N SER A 350 -10.77 -8.71 -16.09
CA SER A 350 -10.82 -9.98 -15.37
C SER A 350 -9.56 -10.81 -15.64
N PRO A 351 -8.69 -11.00 -14.62
CA PRO A 351 -7.49 -11.83 -14.74
C PRO A 351 -7.85 -13.32 -14.68
N GLU A 352 -9.11 -13.70 -14.88
CA GLU A 352 -9.54 -15.10 -14.83
C GLU A 352 -8.98 -15.95 -15.98
N THR A 353 -8.40 -15.33 -17.01
CA THR A 353 -7.85 -16.11 -18.12
C THR A 353 -6.61 -16.88 -17.69
N PHE A 354 -5.73 -16.30 -16.87
CA PHE A 354 -4.54 -16.98 -16.38
C PHE A 354 -4.45 -17.09 -14.86
N GLY A 355 -5.43 -16.58 -14.11
CA GLY A 355 -5.41 -16.53 -12.64
C GLY A 355 -5.19 -17.89 -11.94
N CYS A 356 -5.55 -19.02 -12.57
CA CYS A 356 -5.14 -20.32 -12.03
C CYS A 356 -3.61 -20.44 -11.97
N PHE A 357 -2.90 -20.05 -13.03
CA PHE A 357 -1.44 -20.13 -13.13
C PHE A 357 -0.72 -19.14 -12.20
N GLU A 358 -1.30 -17.95 -11.96
CA GLU A 358 -0.79 -16.96 -10.99
C GLU A 358 -0.89 -17.46 -9.54
N SER A 359 -1.97 -18.17 -9.21
CA SER A 359 -2.21 -18.68 -7.85
C SER A 359 -1.31 -19.87 -7.46
N PHE A 360 -0.55 -20.44 -8.40
CA PHE A 360 0.43 -21.49 -8.14
C PHE A 360 1.85 -20.94 -8.33
N ASN A 361 2.50 -20.54 -7.24
CA ASN A 361 3.95 -20.50 -7.23
C ASN A 361 4.45 -21.96 -7.28
N GLU A 362 4.75 -22.43 -8.48
CA GLU A 362 4.97 -23.85 -8.69
C GLU A 362 6.44 -24.20 -8.53
N GLU A 363 6.78 -24.68 -7.34
CA GLU A 363 8.01 -25.40 -7.11
C GLU A 363 7.80 -26.87 -7.51
N LEU A 364 8.55 -27.36 -8.50
CA LEU A 364 8.65 -28.80 -8.71
C LEU A 364 9.80 -29.33 -7.87
N ILE A 365 9.46 -30.14 -6.87
CA ILE A 365 10.43 -30.82 -6.00
C ILE A 365 10.79 -32.17 -6.63
N GLY A 366 12.07 -32.33 -6.97
CA GLY A 366 12.65 -33.55 -7.49
C GLY A 366 13.50 -34.25 -6.44
N CYS A 367 13.35 -35.57 -6.32
CA CYS A 367 14.20 -36.38 -5.47
C CYS A 367 15.57 -36.65 -6.11
N ASP A 368 16.65 -36.26 -5.44
CA ASP A 368 18.02 -36.66 -5.78
C ASP A 368 18.40 -37.95 -5.01
N ASP A 369 18.11 -39.10 -5.62
CA ASP A 369 18.26 -40.42 -4.98
C ASP A 369 19.72 -40.87 -4.79
N ASP A 370 20.65 -40.38 -5.63
CA ASP A 370 22.08 -40.74 -5.61
C ASP A 370 23.02 -39.56 -5.26
N ASN A 371 22.43 -38.41 -4.92
CA ASN A 371 23.08 -37.18 -4.47
C ASN A 371 24.15 -36.68 -5.46
N ASP A 372 23.88 -36.83 -6.76
CA ASP A 372 24.76 -36.38 -7.83
C ASP A 372 24.51 -34.92 -8.28
N GLY A 373 23.47 -34.29 -7.70
CA GLY A 373 23.06 -32.91 -7.97
C GLY A 373 22.11 -32.78 -9.16
N PHE A 374 21.56 -33.88 -9.68
CA PHE A 374 20.65 -33.90 -10.81
C PHE A 374 19.42 -34.78 -10.54
N ALA A 375 18.25 -34.31 -10.97
CA ALA A 375 17.04 -35.12 -11.03
C ALA A 375 16.26 -34.86 -12.31
N GLN A 376 15.28 -35.72 -12.56
CA GLN A 376 14.36 -35.61 -13.68
C GLN A 376 13.03 -35.04 -13.18
N PHE A 377 12.62 -33.90 -13.74
CA PHE A 377 11.40 -33.18 -13.40
C PHE A 377 10.34 -33.40 -14.48
N ASP A 378 9.12 -33.75 -14.07
CA ASP A 378 7.96 -33.81 -14.96
C ASP A 378 7.31 -32.43 -15.04
N LEU A 379 7.69 -31.65 -16.05
CA LEU A 379 7.17 -30.28 -16.22
C LEU A 379 5.67 -30.27 -16.48
N ASP A 380 5.13 -31.30 -17.14
CA ASP A 380 3.70 -31.40 -17.42
C ASP A 380 2.85 -31.57 -16.15
N ALA A 381 3.48 -31.90 -15.02
CA ALA A 381 2.82 -32.04 -13.73
C ALA A 381 2.55 -30.71 -13.03
N ALA A 382 3.27 -29.64 -13.40
CA ALA A 382 3.13 -28.33 -12.79
C ALA A 382 1.67 -27.84 -12.92
N TYR A 383 1.33 -27.27 -14.07
CA TYR A 383 0.01 -26.67 -14.24
C TYR A 383 -1.09 -27.65 -14.67
N ALA A 384 -0.98 -28.93 -14.32
CA ALA A 384 -1.91 -29.98 -14.74
C ALA A 384 -3.36 -29.70 -14.27
N ASN A 385 -3.52 -29.03 -13.13
CA ASN A 385 -4.83 -28.67 -12.57
C ASN A 385 -5.42 -27.39 -13.20
N CYS A 386 -4.58 -26.56 -13.84
CA CYS A 386 -4.99 -25.28 -14.43
C CYS A 386 -5.42 -25.36 -15.89
N ASN A 387 -5.22 -26.50 -16.56
CA ASN A 387 -5.65 -26.69 -17.95
C ASN A 387 -6.54 -27.93 -18.17
N PRO A 388 -7.63 -28.13 -17.39
CA PRO A 388 -8.46 -29.33 -17.48
C PRO A 388 -9.26 -29.42 -18.80
N ASN A 389 -9.55 -28.28 -19.42
CA ASN A 389 -10.35 -28.19 -20.66
C ASN A 389 -9.48 -28.07 -21.93
N GLY A 390 -8.16 -27.91 -21.80
CA GLY A 390 -7.26 -27.73 -22.95
C GLY A 390 -7.41 -26.37 -23.63
N GLU A 391 -7.70 -25.33 -22.86
CA GLU A 391 -7.91 -23.95 -23.34
C GLU A 391 -6.59 -23.19 -23.51
N PHE A 392 -5.48 -23.75 -22.99
CA PHE A 392 -4.15 -23.14 -23.04
C PHE A 392 -3.12 -24.05 -23.73
N TYR A 393 -2.20 -23.44 -24.47
CA TYR A 393 -0.92 -23.99 -24.91
C TYR A 393 0.17 -23.62 -23.91
N ILE A 394 0.67 -24.61 -23.19
CA ILE A 394 1.72 -24.42 -22.18
C ILE A 394 3.06 -24.87 -22.77
N THR A 395 4.07 -24.01 -22.71
CA THR A 395 5.43 -24.31 -23.14
C THR A 395 6.45 -23.84 -22.11
N TYR A 396 7.55 -24.59 -21.97
CA TYR A 396 8.60 -24.34 -20.99
C TYR A 396 9.87 -23.88 -21.68
N HIS A 397 10.63 -22.99 -21.05
CA HIS A 397 11.83 -22.35 -21.63
C HIS A 397 12.92 -22.16 -20.58
N GLU A 398 14.19 -22.23 -20.99
CA GLU A 398 15.33 -21.98 -20.09
C GLU A 398 15.62 -20.47 -19.90
N THR A 399 15.07 -19.61 -20.77
CA THR A 399 15.28 -18.15 -20.71
C THR A 399 13.98 -17.37 -20.94
N LEU A 400 13.86 -16.23 -20.27
CA LEU A 400 12.72 -15.32 -20.44
C LEU A 400 12.55 -14.87 -21.89
N VAL A 401 13.65 -14.54 -22.56
CA VAL A 401 13.64 -14.09 -23.97
C VAL A 401 13.06 -15.17 -24.89
N ASP A 402 13.39 -16.44 -24.66
CA ASP A 402 12.86 -17.56 -25.44
C ASP A 402 11.36 -17.76 -25.18
N ALA A 403 10.90 -17.56 -23.94
CA ALA A 403 9.49 -17.56 -23.58
C ALA A 403 8.71 -16.40 -24.22
N GLU A 404 9.21 -15.17 -24.18
CA GLU A 404 8.60 -13.98 -24.81
C GLU A 404 8.35 -14.16 -26.30
N ILE A 405 9.27 -14.83 -27.01
CA ILE A 405 9.17 -15.05 -28.46
C ILE A 405 8.64 -16.45 -28.82
N GLY A 406 8.30 -17.28 -27.84
CA GLY A 406 7.85 -18.67 -28.03
C GLY A 406 8.85 -19.57 -28.77
N ALA A 407 10.16 -19.34 -28.61
CA ALA A 407 11.21 -20.10 -29.29
C ALA A 407 11.86 -21.14 -28.38
N TYR A 408 12.48 -22.18 -28.95
CA TYR A 408 13.32 -23.14 -28.23
C TYR A 408 12.67 -23.85 -27.01
N ALA A 409 11.35 -24.04 -27.04
CA ALA A 409 10.63 -24.75 -25.99
C ALA A 409 11.29 -26.11 -25.64
N ILE A 410 11.47 -26.35 -24.35
CA ILE A 410 11.99 -27.61 -23.80
C ILE A 410 10.86 -28.63 -23.62
N THR A 411 11.22 -29.90 -23.56
CA THR A 411 10.25 -31.02 -23.51
C THR A 411 10.27 -31.67 -22.13
N SER A 412 9.08 -31.94 -21.56
CA SER A 412 8.96 -32.78 -20.38
C SER A 412 9.26 -34.26 -20.71
N PRO A 413 9.96 -35.00 -19.84
CA PRO A 413 10.60 -34.56 -18.61
C PRO A 413 11.96 -33.88 -18.85
N TYR A 414 12.33 -32.95 -17.97
CA TYR A 414 13.56 -32.15 -18.03
C TYR A 414 14.56 -32.53 -16.93
N THR A 415 15.86 -32.52 -17.23
CA THR A 415 16.93 -32.71 -16.23
C THR A 415 17.56 -31.36 -15.94
N ASN A 416 17.60 -30.98 -14.67
CA ASN A 416 18.18 -29.70 -14.25
C ASN A 416 19.68 -29.60 -14.61
N MET A 417 20.20 -28.37 -14.68
CA MET A 417 21.63 -28.12 -14.87
C MET A 417 22.32 -27.57 -13.62
N THR A 418 21.54 -26.91 -12.76
CA THR A 418 21.96 -26.37 -11.45
C THR A 418 20.88 -26.66 -10.41
N ASN A 419 21.17 -26.40 -9.14
CA ASN A 419 20.17 -26.47 -8.09
C ASN A 419 20.27 -25.22 -7.20
N PRO A 420 19.23 -24.37 -7.12
CA PRO A 420 17.97 -24.44 -7.89
C PRO A 420 18.16 -24.17 -9.41
N THR A 421 17.16 -24.51 -10.22
CA THR A 421 17.05 -24.10 -11.64
C THR A 421 15.72 -23.38 -11.86
N THR A 422 15.76 -22.14 -12.37
CA THR A 422 14.58 -21.39 -12.79
C THR A 422 14.29 -21.66 -14.27
N LEU A 423 13.04 -21.98 -14.58
CA LEU A 423 12.50 -22.07 -15.94
C LEU A 423 11.39 -21.02 -16.12
N TYR A 424 11.07 -20.71 -17.37
CA TYR A 424 10.01 -19.77 -17.75
C TYR A 424 8.90 -20.51 -18.48
N VAL A 425 7.67 -20.35 -18.02
CA VAL A 425 6.49 -21.06 -18.53
C VAL A 425 5.62 -20.06 -19.28
N ARG A 426 5.55 -20.22 -20.60
CA ARG A 426 4.67 -19.42 -21.45
C ARG A 426 3.33 -20.14 -21.56
N VAL A 427 2.28 -19.50 -21.07
CA VAL A 427 0.89 -19.97 -21.15
C VAL A 427 0.17 -19.11 -22.17
N GLU A 428 -0.19 -19.70 -23.31
CA GLU A 428 -0.81 -19.03 -24.45
C GLU A 428 -2.25 -19.52 -24.62
N LEU A 429 -3.20 -18.64 -24.87
CA LEU A 429 -4.58 -19.05 -25.16
C LEU A 429 -4.70 -19.77 -26.50
N VAL A 430 -5.37 -20.92 -26.51
CA VAL A 430 -5.59 -21.69 -27.75
C VAL A 430 -6.37 -20.91 -28.79
N ASN A 431 -7.30 -20.06 -28.34
CA ASN A 431 -8.17 -19.27 -29.20
C ASN A 431 -7.58 -17.89 -29.53
N ASN A 432 -6.61 -17.38 -28.74
CA ASN A 432 -5.93 -16.11 -28.97
C ASN A 432 -4.41 -16.24 -28.73
N PRO A 433 -3.61 -16.58 -29.76
CA PRO A 433 -2.16 -16.81 -29.59
C PRO A 433 -1.35 -15.53 -29.31
N TYR A 434 -1.99 -14.35 -29.36
CA TYR A 434 -1.39 -13.08 -28.97
C TYR A 434 -1.54 -12.79 -27.48
N GLN A 435 -2.48 -13.47 -26.81
CA GLN A 435 -2.68 -13.39 -25.38
C GLN A 435 -1.93 -14.54 -24.71
N PHE A 436 -0.82 -14.19 -24.08
CA PHE A 436 -0.01 -15.12 -23.31
C PHE A 436 0.56 -14.43 -22.09
N GLU A 437 0.86 -15.24 -21.09
CA GLU A 437 1.56 -14.80 -19.89
C GLU A 437 2.76 -15.70 -19.64
N ILE A 438 3.75 -15.17 -18.91
CA ILE A 438 4.98 -15.87 -18.58
C ILE A 438 5.12 -15.95 -17.06
N PHE A 439 5.18 -17.18 -16.57
CA PHE A 439 5.39 -17.50 -15.16
C PHE A 439 6.80 -18.04 -14.94
N GLU A 440 7.32 -17.89 -13.72
CA GLU A 440 8.55 -18.56 -13.30
C GLU A 440 8.21 -19.92 -12.67
N LEU A 441 9.01 -20.93 -12.99
CA LEU A 441 8.91 -22.28 -12.42
C LEU A 441 10.26 -22.63 -11.80
N GLU A 442 10.28 -22.86 -10.49
CA GLU A 442 11.50 -23.27 -9.80
C GLU A 442 11.59 -24.80 -9.68
N LEU A 443 12.73 -25.35 -10.12
CA LEU A 443 13.07 -26.75 -9.93
C LEU A 443 14.00 -26.89 -8.73
N ILE A 444 13.55 -27.59 -7.70
CA ILE A 444 14.26 -27.77 -6.44
C ILE A 444 14.61 -29.24 -6.26
N LEU A 445 15.87 -29.53 -5.95
CA LEU A 445 16.27 -30.87 -5.53
C LEU A 445 16.16 -31.03 -4.02
N GLU A 446 15.49 -32.10 -3.60
CA GLU A 446 15.49 -32.60 -2.24
C GLU A 446 16.23 -33.94 -2.15
N ASN A 447 16.99 -34.13 -1.09
CA ASN A 447 17.60 -35.42 -0.79
C ASN A 447 16.54 -36.38 -0.19
N CYS A 448 15.94 -37.19 -1.05
CA CYS A 448 14.93 -38.18 -0.65
C CYS A 448 15.52 -39.48 -0.10
N ASN A 449 16.84 -39.55 0.03
CA ASN A 449 17.56 -40.64 0.64
C ASN A 449 18.50 -40.11 1.74
N PRO A 450 17.95 -39.67 2.90
CA PRO A 450 18.72 -39.11 4.01
C PRO A 450 19.65 -40.11 4.73
N THR A 451 19.81 -41.34 4.19
CA THR A 451 20.64 -42.41 4.77
C THR A 451 22.12 -42.07 4.93
N THR A 452 22.55 -40.90 4.48
CA THR A 452 23.86 -40.33 4.81
C THR A 452 23.72 -38.94 5.43
N CYS A 453 23.77 -38.89 6.76
CA CYS A 453 24.09 -37.65 7.45
C CYS A 453 25.54 -37.25 7.17
N SER A 454 25.92 -35.98 7.32
CA SER A 454 27.32 -35.56 7.20
C SER A 454 28.14 -35.93 8.45
N GLU A 455 29.47 -35.83 8.37
CA GLU A 455 30.35 -35.95 9.55
C GLU A 455 29.93 -34.99 10.67
N THR A 456 29.49 -33.78 10.30
CA THR A 456 29.05 -32.74 11.23
C THR A 456 27.74 -33.15 11.92
N ASP A 457 26.77 -33.63 11.15
CA ASP A 457 25.45 -34.01 11.67
C ASP A 457 25.57 -35.17 12.65
N LEU A 458 26.28 -36.24 12.28
CA LEU A 458 26.50 -37.37 13.17
C LEU A 458 27.24 -36.96 14.45
N THR A 459 28.24 -36.09 14.32
CA THR A 459 28.98 -35.59 15.49
C THR A 459 28.06 -34.84 16.45
N ASN A 460 27.14 -34.03 15.93
CA ASN A 460 26.17 -33.30 16.75
C ASN A 460 25.21 -34.27 17.45
N TYR A 461 24.59 -35.20 16.71
CA TYR A 461 23.63 -36.16 17.27
C TYR A 461 24.25 -37.02 18.37
N LEU A 462 25.49 -37.50 18.16
CA LEU A 462 26.21 -38.30 19.15
C LEU A 462 26.46 -37.53 20.45
N GLN A 463 26.71 -36.22 20.38
CA GLN A 463 27.08 -35.40 21.54
C GLN A 463 25.89 -34.79 22.30
N GLU A 464 24.66 -34.95 21.80
CA GLU A 464 23.46 -34.38 22.42
C GLU A 464 22.97 -35.17 23.64
N CYS A 465 23.00 -36.50 23.57
CA CYS A 465 22.48 -37.41 24.59
C CYS A 465 23.30 -38.70 24.63
N ASP A 466 22.98 -39.55 25.60
CA ASP A 466 23.57 -40.88 25.70
C ASP A 466 22.92 -41.84 24.69
N TRP A 467 23.59 -42.94 24.38
CA TRP A 467 23.16 -43.91 23.37
C TRP A 467 23.21 -45.34 23.90
N ASN A 468 22.17 -46.12 23.59
CA ASN A 468 22.08 -47.53 23.94
C ASN A 468 22.23 -48.41 22.71
N VAL A 469 23.05 -49.46 22.81
CA VAL A 469 23.17 -50.47 21.74
C VAL A 469 22.00 -51.45 21.85
N VAL A 470 20.90 -51.16 21.17
CA VAL A 470 19.65 -51.96 21.21
C VAL A 470 19.73 -53.23 20.36
N ASN A 471 20.62 -53.28 19.38
CA ASN A 471 20.85 -54.47 18.58
C ASN A 471 22.32 -54.59 18.18
N PHE A 472 22.89 -55.77 18.36
CA PHE A 472 24.18 -56.17 17.80
C PHE A 472 24.04 -57.57 17.22
N ASN A 473 24.17 -57.71 15.89
CA ASN A 473 24.03 -58.98 15.18
C ASN A 473 22.74 -59.76 15.52
N GLY A 474 21.63 -59.06 15.77
CA GLY A 474 20.34 -59.67 16.09
C GLY A 474 20.14 -60.02 17.57
N SER A 475 21.03 -59.57 18.47
CA SER A 475 20.92 -59.72 19.92
C SER A 475 20.90 -58.36 20.63
N ASP A 476 20.23 -58.29 21.77
CA ASP A 476 20.14 -57.13 22.67
C ASP A 476 21.10 -57.24 23.87
N ASP A 477 22.07 -58.15 23.86
CA ASP A 477 22.99 -58.40 25.00
C ASP A 477 23.80 -57.16 25.41
N LEU A 478 23.91 -56.16 24.52
CA LEU A 478 24.64 -54.92 24.75
C LEU A 478 23.75 -53.75 25.25
N ILE A 479 22.43 -53.93 25.36
CA ILE A 479 21.48 -52.88 25.77
C ILE A 479 21.70 -52.39 27.21
N ILE A 480 22.52 -53.11 27.99
CA ILE A 480 22.91 -52.74 29.34
C ILE A 480 24.01 -51.67 29.39
N TYR A 481 24.59 -51.33 28.25
CA TYR A 481 25.65 -50.35 28.10
C TYR A 481 25.10 -49.05 27.55
N ASP A 482 25.43 -47.99 28.27
CA ASP A 482 25.12 -46.61 27.97
C ASP A 482 26.39 -45.91 27.47
N LEU A 483 26.31 -45.25 26.31
CA LEU A 483 27.42 -44.66 25.58
C LEU A 483 27.26 -43.13 25.53
N GLU A 484 28.10 -42.42 26.29
CA GLU A 484 28.16 -40.96 26.33
C GLU A 484 29.33 -40.47 25.45
N PHE A 485 29.03 -39.74 24.38
CA PHE A 485 30.04 -39.16 23.48
C PHE A 485 30.31 -37.70 23.83
N GLN A 486 31.57 -37.37 24.11
CA GLN A 486 31.99 -36.04 24.57
C GLN A 486 32.73 -35.26 23.46
N ILE A 487 32.61 -33.93 23.52
CA ILE A 487 33.18 -32.96 22.56
C ILE A 487 34.69 -33.15 22.28
N ASN A 488 35.44 -33.69 23.24
CA ASN A 488 36.89 -33.94 23.12
C ASN A 488 37.24 -35.33 22.54
N ASN A 489 36.33 -35.94 21.76
CA ASN A 489 36.47 -37.28 21.20
C ASN A 489 36.59 -38.39 22.26
N THR A 490 36.14 -38.12 23.49
CA THR A 490 36.10 -39.14 24.56
C THR A 490 34.76 -39.85 24.52
N LEU A 491 34.78 -41.17 24.59
CA LEU A 491 33.60 -42.01 24.77
C LEU A 491 33.63 -42.60 26.18
N VAL A 492 32.60 -42.30 26.98
CA VAL A 492 32.39 -42.91 28.29
C VAL A 492 31.32 -43.99 28.13
N ILE A 493 31.65 -45.22 28.51
CA ILE A 493 30.72 -46.35 28.45
C ILE A 493 30.42 -46.80 29.87
N THR A 494 29.17 -46.74 30.29
CA THR A 494 28.73 -47.21 31.62
C THR A 494 27.81 -48.42 31.48
N GLY A 495 28.03 -49.46 32.30
CA GLY A 495 27.22 -50.66 32.21
C GLY A 495 27.84 -51.84 32.96
N ASN A 496 27.03 -52.82 33.34
CA ASN A 496 27.48 -54.02 34.07
C ASN A 496 28.26 -53.72 35.38
N GLY A 497 28.02 -52.56 36.00
CA GLY A 497 28.71 -52.11 37.21
C GLY A 497 30.14 -51.59 37.00
N GLU A 498 30.55 -51.36 35.75
CA GLU A 498 31.83 -50.78 35.37
C GLU A 498 31.64 -49.49 34.55
N THR A 499 32.67 -48.65 34.54
CA THR A 499 32.77 -47.48 33.67
C THR A 499 34.07 -47.57 32.90
N LEU A 500 33.98 -47.56 31.58
CA LEU A 500 35.11 -47.53 30.66
C LEU A 500 35.21 -46.15 30.03
N THR A 501 36.43 -45.68 29.79
CA THR A 501 36.68 -44.45 29.05
C THR A 501 37.61 -44.78 27.89
N THR A 502 37.19 -44.43 26.68
CA THR A 502 37.96 -44.62 25.45
C THR A 502 37.77 -43.43 24.52
N THR A 503 38.18 -43.53 23.25
CA THR A 503 38.01 -42.49 22.24
C THR A 503 37.18 -42.97 21.05
N TYR A 504 36.53 -42.01 20.39
CA TYR A 504 35.81 -42.23 19.15
C TYR A 504 36.20 -41.19 18.09
N THR A 505 36.08 -41.55 16.82
CA THR A 505 36.30 -40.63 15.69
C THR A 505 35.17 -40.77 14.69
N VAL A 506 34.68 -39.64 14.17
CA VAL A 506 33.79 -39.61 13.01
C VAL A 506 34.61 -39.17 11.80
N THR A 507 34.45 -39.84 10.68
CA THR A 507 35.11 -39.47 9.41
C THR A 507 34.16 -39.63 8.25
N GLN A 508 34.25 -38.78 7.24
CA GLN A 508 33.50 -38.91 5.99
C GLN A 508 34.41 -39.07 4.77
N ASP A 509 34.03 -39.99 3.86
CA ASP A 509 34.61 -40.08 2.52
C ASP A 509 33.52 -40.19 1.45
N ALA A 510 33.92 -40.38 0.18
CA ALA A 510 32.99 -40.46 -0.95
C ALA A 510 32.01 -41.64 -0.88
N ASN A 511 32.21 -42.60 0.02
CA ASN A 511 31.35 -43.77 0.19
C ASN A 511 30.43 -43.67 1.42
N GLY A 512 30.57 -42.65 2.27
CA GLY A 512 29.69 -42.44 3.43
C GLY A 512 30.41 -41.91 4.67
N VAL A 513 29.69 -41.95 5.80
CA VAL A 513 30.19 -41.59 7.13
C VAL A 513 30.54 -42.82 7.94
N TYR A 514 31.61 -42.72 8.72
CA TYR A 514 32.12 -43.79 9.55
C TYR A 514 32.28 -43.35 11.00
N LEU A 515 31.89 -44.21 11.93
CA LEU A 515 32.14 -44.08 13.36
C LEU A 515 33.17 -45.12 13.81
N GLU A 516 34.32 -44.66 14.28
CA GLU A 516 35.36 -45.51 14.84
C GLU A 516 35.29 -45.54 16.37
N PHE A 517 35.18 -46.75 16.94
CA PHE A 517 35.38 -46.99 18.37
C PHE A 517 36.79 -47.50 18.62
N ASP A 518 37.66 -46.69 19.24
CA ASP A 518 39.04 -47.08 19.50
C ASP A 518 39.15 -47.92 20.78
N ASN A 519 39.92 -49.01 20.75
CA ASN A 519 40.39 -49.78 21.91
C ASN A 519 39.38 -50.07 23.05
N VAL A 520 38.10 -50.34 22.74
CA VAL A 520 37.07 -50.65 23.75
C VAL A 520 37.44 -51.95 24.49
N SER A 521 37.82 -51.84 25.77
CA SER A 521 38.41 -52.93 26.56
C SER A 521 37.63 -53.23 27.84
N GLY A 522 36.32 -53.45 27.71
CA GLY A 522 35.42 -53.88 28.79
C GLY A 522 34.86 -55.29 28.56
N PRO A 523 34.37 -55.99 29.61
CA PRO A 523 33.76 -57.31 29.46
C PRO A 523 32.49 -57.26 28.62
N ASN A 524 32.37 -58.15 27.63
CA ASN A 524 31.22 -58.27 26.72
C ASN A 524 30.98 -57.11 25.74
N ILE A 525 31.56 -55.92 25.94
CA ILE A 525 31.39 -54.75 25.05
C ILE A 525 32.53 -54.58 24.04
N GLN A 526 33.64 -55.32 24.18
CA GLN A 526 34.80 -55.19 23.28
C GLN A 526 34.50 -55.45 21.79
N ALA A 527 33.36 -56.09 21.48
CA ALA A 527 32.94 -56.43 20.13
C ALA A 527 32.57 -55.20 19.26
N ILE A 528 32.32 -54.04 19.87
CA ILE A 528 32.04 -52.80 19.14
C ILE A 528 33.31 -52.12 18.60
N THR A 529 34.50 -52.54 19.04
CA THR A 529 35.78 -51.93 18.60
C THR A 529 35.95 -52.05 17.08
N GLY A 530 36.22 -50.92 16.43
CA GLY A 530 36.49 -50.85 14.99
C GLY A 530 35.76 -49.70 14.29
N ILE A 531 35.85 -49.69 12.96
CA ILE A 531 35.28 -48.66 12.09
C ILE A 531 33.95 -49.17 11.55
N TRP A 532 32.87 -48.45 11.86
CA TRP A 532 31.51 -48.77 11.46
C TRP A 532 31.04 -47.82 10.38
N HIS A 533 30.58 -48.35 9.26
CA HIS A 533 29.94 -47.59 8.20
C HIS A 533 28.48 -47.34 8.55
N ILE A 534 28.08 -46.07 8.62
CA ILE A 534 26.69 -45.68 8.88
C ILE A 534 25.85 -46.00 7.64
N ILE A 535 24.78 -46.77 7.83
CA ILE A 535 23.83 -47.14 6.78
C ILE A 535 22.48 -46.43 6.97
N ASP A 536 22.14 -46.07 8.22
CA ASP A 536 20.98 -45.26 8.54
C ASP A 536 21.35 -44.26 9.63
N CYS A 537 21.00 -42.99 9.43
CA CYS A 537 21.40 -41.88 10.29
C CYS A 537 20.21 -41.01 10.68
N ASP A 538 19.33 -41.55 11.51
CA ASP A 538 18.23 -40.82 12.11
C ASP A 538 18.66 -40.20 13.44
N THR A 539 18.10 -39.04 13.78
CA THR A 539 18.40 -38.30 15.02
C THR A 539 18.16 -39.12 16.30
N GLU A 540 17.22 -40.08 16.28
CA GLU A 540 16.89 -40.95 17.42
C GLU A 540 17.46 -42.36 17.28
N ARG A 541 17.97 -42.73 16.09
CA ARG A 541 18.36 -44.10 15.77
C ARG A 541 19.47 -44.15 14.71
N LEU A 542 20.54 -44.88 15.03
CA LEU A 542 21.63 -45.13 14.09
C LEU A 542 21.69 -46.61 13.72
N GLU A 543 21.83 -46.94 12.44
CA GLU A 543 22.17 -48.28 11.96
C GLU A 543 23.52 -48.26 11.23
N MET A 544 24.38 -49.22 11.56
CA MET A 544 25.74 -49.26 11.04
C MET A 544 26.28 -50.68 10.86
N THR A 545 27.30 -50.82 10.01
CA THR A 545 27.92 -52.12 9.69
C THR A 545 29.43 -52.11 9.78
N MET A 546 29.99 -53.26 10.15
CA MET A 546 31.42 -53.53 10.13
C MET A 546 31.67 -54.96 9.62
N GLY A 547 31.95 -55.08 8.33
CA GLY A 547 32.03 -56.38 7.66
C GLY A 547 30.67 -57.08 7.64
N ASP A 548 30.59 -58.28 8.21
CA ASP A 548 29.32 -59.02 8.33
C ASP A 548 28.52 -58.65 9.60
N ASN A 549 29.02 -57.72 10.43
CA ASN A 549 28.36 -57.32 11.66
C ASN A 549 27.43 -56.12 11.44
N THR A 550 26.29 -56.12 12.13
CA THR A 550 25.33 -55.01 12.19
C THR A 550 25.18 -54.52 13.62
N MET A 551 25.02 -53.20 13.78
CA MET A 551 24.72 -52.57 15.06
C MET A 551 23.64 -51.51 14.88
N VAL A 552 22.72 -51.46 15.85
CA VAL A 552 21.73 -50.40 15.98
C VAL A 552 21.90 -49.74 17.34
N MET A 553 21.97 -48.41 17.34
CA MET A 553 21.91 -47.59 18.54
C MET A 553 20.63 -46.75 18.57
N GLU A 554 20.04 -46.59 19.74
CA GLU A 554 18.92 -45.66 19.98
C GLU A 554 19.34 -44.64 21.02
N ARG A 555 18.90 -43.40 20.83
CA ARG A 555 19.20 -42.26 21.70
C ARG A 555 18.45 -42.36 23.03
N ASP A 556 19.10 -42.01 24.13
CA ASP A 556 18.56 -41.96 25.48
C ASP A 556 18.96 -40.66 26.19
N CYS A 557 17.99 -39.77 26.41
CA CYS A 557 18.21 -38.44 26.99
C CYS A 557 17.71 -38.34 28.45
N ASN A 558 17.57 -39.46 29.17
CA ASN A 558 16.85 -39.53 30.46
C ASN A 558 17.67 -39.23 31.73
#